data_AF-A0A258LL08-F1
#
_entry.id   AF-A0A258LL08-F1
#
_cell.length_a   1.000
_cell.length_b   1.000
_cell.length_c   1.000
_cell.angle_alpha   90.00
_cell.angle_beta   90.00
_cell.angle_gamma   90.00
#
_symmetry.space_group_name_H-M   'P 1'
#
loop_
_entity.id
_entity.type
_entity.pdbx_description
1 polymer ?
#
loop_
_entity_poly.entity_id
_entity_poly.type
_entity_poly.pdbx_seq_one_letter_code
_entity_poly.pdbx_strand_id
1 'polypeptide(L)' 'MKRNQVIGKTVLPSDTKCMVTYNSVIDMVELQVGGTSLRFNANSFILVQELLRKAAAKVVMQTAIVNV' A
#
# COMPACT_ATOMS: atom_id res chain seq x y z
N MET A 1 -3.31 -14.02 20.30
CA MET A 1 -3.54 -13.50 18.93
C MET A 1 -2.22 -13.04 18.34
N LYS A 2 -1.93 -13.32 17.06
CA LYS A 2 -0.69 -12.87 16.39
C LYS A 2 -0.67 -11.34 16.39
N ARG A 3 0.38 -10.74 16.96
CA ARG A 3 0.49 -9.28 17.19
C ARG A 3 0.63 -8.47 15.89
N ASN A 4 1.25 -9.06 14.87
CA ASN A 4 1.36 -8.48 13.53
C ASN A 4 0.73 -9.43 12.52
N GLN A 5 -0.22 -8.94 11.74
CA GLN A 5 -0.88 -9.66 10.67
C GLN A 5 -0.42 -9.09 9.33
N VAL A 6 0.02 -9.95 8.40
CA VAL A 6 0.24 -9.53 7.01
C VAL A 6 -1.12 -9.34 6.36
N ILE A 7 -1.44 -8.12 5.94
CA ILE A 7 -2.71 -7.76 5.31
C ILE A 7 -2.59 -7.58 3.80
N GLY A 8 -1.36 -7.49 3.28
CA GLY A 8 -1.09 -7.41 1.86
C GLY A 8 0.36 -7.75 1.56
N LYS A 9 0.59 -8.38 0.41
CA LYS A 9 1.93 -8.62 -0.13
C LYS A 9 1.89 -8.65 -1.65
N THR A 10 2.93 -8.12 -2.28
CA THR A 10 3.11 -8.21 -3.74
C THR A 10 4.59 -8.11 -4.09
N VAL A 11 4.92 -8.42 -5.33
CA VAL A 11 6.25 -8.19 -5.90
C VAL A 11 6.06 -7.20 -7.05
N LEU A 12 6.81 -6.10 -7.01
CA LEU A 12 6.80 -5.10 -8.07
C LEU A 12 7.58 -5.61 -9.29
N PRO A 13 7.37 -5.05 -10.50
CA PRO A 13 8.06 -5.48 -11.72
C PRO A 13 9.60 -5.45 -11.66
N SER A 14 10.18 -4.72 -10.70
CA SER A 14 11.62 -4.68 -10.41
C SER A 14 12.10 -5.75 -9.43
N ASP A 15 11.33 -6.82 -9.23
CA ASP A 15 11.51 -7.84 -8.17
C ASP A 15 11.52 -7.30 -6.73
N THR A 16 11.10 -6.05 -6.56
CA THR A 16 11.02 -5.41 -5.26
C THR A 16 9.84 -5.97 -4.48
N LYS A 17 10.13 -6.63 -3.35
CA LYS A 17 9.10 -7.13 -2.43
C LYS A 17 8.41 -5.96 -1.73
N CYS A 18 7.08 -6.01 -1.73
CA CYS A 18 6.21 -5.10 -1.01
C CYS A 18 5.37 -5.91 -0.02
N MET A 19 5.32 -5.48 1.24
CA MET A 19 4.55 -6.13 2.29
C MET A 19 3.87 -5.09 3.17
N VAL A 20 2.61 -5.34 3.50
CA VAL A 20 1.83 -4.52 4.43
C VAL A 20 1.49 -5.37 5.64
N THR A 21 1.89 -4.90 6.81
CA THR A 21 1.58 -5.53 8.09
C THR A 21 0.75 -4.60 8.96
N TYR A 22 -0.23 -5.16 9.66
CA TYR A 22 -1.06 -4.46 10.63
C TYR A 22 -0.76 -5.01 12.03
N ASN A 23 -0.51 -4.11 12.99
CA ASN A 23 -0.43 -4.43 14.39
C ASN A 23 -1.68 -3.94 15.11
N SER A 24 -2.49 -4.88 15.59
CA SER A 24 -3.76 -4.56 16.26
C SER A 24 -3.60 -4.08 17.70
N VAL A 25 -2.42 -4.22 18.31
CA VAL A 25 -2.16 -3.79 19.69
C VAL A 25 -1.89 -2.29 19.75
N ILE A 26 -1.17 -1.76 18.77
CA ILE A 26 -0.79 -0.34 18.69
C ILE A 26 -1.50 0.39 17.55
N ASP A 27 -2.46 -0.27 16.89
CA ASP A 27 -3.25 0.23 15.76
C ASP A 27 -2.42 0.88 14.64
N MET A 28 -1.36 0.18 14.22
CA MET A 28 -0.37 0.70 13.28
C MET A 28 -0.23 -0.21 12.07
N VAL A 29 -0.08 0.40 10.89
CA VAL A 29 0.25 -0.27 9.64
C VAL A 29 1.71 0.04 9.27
N GLU A 30 2.48 -0.99 8.97
CA GLU A 30 3.83 -0.87 8.42
C GLU A 30 3.84 -1.39 6.98
N LEU A 31 4.23 -0.51 6.05
CA LEU A 31 4.45 -0.79 4.64
C LEU A 31 5.95 -0.93 4.40
N GLN A 32 6.38 -2.10 3.95
CA GLN A 32 7.76 -2.39 3.59
C GLN A 32 7.89 -2.46 2.07
N VAL A 33 8.80 -1.68 1.49
CA VAL A 33 9.10 -1.67 0.04
C VAL A 33 10.60 -1.64 -0.14
N GLY A 34 11.17 -2.71 -0.70
CA GLY A 34 12.59 -2.73 -1.08
C GLY A 34 13.58 -2.44 0.06
N GLY A 35 13.26 -2.86 1.28
CA GLY A 35 14.07 -2.60 2.47
C GLY A 35 13.75 -1.30 3.21
N THR A 36 12.93 -0.42 2.63
CA THR A 36 12.40 0.78 3.30
C THR A 36 11.09 0.45 4.02
N SER A 37 10.94 0.94 5.25
CA SER A 37 9.70 0.79 6.04
C SER A 37 9.06 2.15 6.28
N LEU A 38 7.77 2.26 5.95
CA LEU A 38 6.91 3.39 6.26
C LEU A 38 5.85 2.96 7.27
N ARG A 39 5.60 3.79 8.30
CA ARG A 39 4.63 3.50 9.36
C ARG A 39 3.52 4.53 9.37
N PHE A 40 2.30 4.04 9.55
CA PHE A 40 1.09 4.83 9.54
C PHE A 40 0.18 4.38 10.67
N ASN A 41 -0.58 5.30 11.27
CA ASN A 41 -1.76 4.92 12.03
C ASN A 41 -2.77 4.27 11.08
N ALA A 42 -3.53 3.27 11.54
CA ALA A 42 -4.44 2.51 10.66
C ALA A 42 -5.46 3.40 9.93
N ASN A 43 -6.05 4.37 10.64
CA ASN A 43 -6.99 5.33 10.06
C ASN A 43 -6.34 6.18 8.94
N SER A 44 -5.11 6.63 9.16
CA SER A 44 -4.35 7.38 8.15
C SER A 44 -3.99 6.51 6.95
N PHE A 45 -3.64 5.24 7.19
CA PHE A 45 -3.33 4.29 6.12
C PHE A 45 -4.52 4.05 5.19
N ILE A 46 -5.73 3.85 5.74
CA ILE A 46 -6.94 3.64 4.94
C ILE A 46 -7.22 4.86 4.04
N LEU A 47 -7.11 6.07 4.58
CA LEU A 47 -7.31 7.31 3.81
C LEU A 47 -6.27 7.45 2.69
N VAL A 48 -4.99 7.23 3.01
CA VAL A 48 -3.91 7.33 2.02
C VAL A 48 -4.03 6.25 0.94
N GLN A 49 -4.37 5.01 1.31
CA GLN A 49 -4.61 3.93 0.34
C GLN A 49 -5.73 4.28 -0.63
N GLU A 50 -6.87 4.78 -0.15
CA GLU A 50 -7.97 5.14 -1.05
C GLU A 50 -7.62 6.32 -1.95
N LEU A 51 -6.90 7.33 -1.44
CA LEU A 51 -6.40 8.44 -2.26
C LEU A 51 -5.44 7.95 -3.36
N LEU A 52 -4.50 7.07 -3.02
CA LEU A 52 -3.57 6.48 -3.98
C LEU A 52 -4.28 5.61 -5.01
N ARG A 53 -5.26 4.80 -4.60
CA ARG A 53 -6.06 3.96 -5.50
C ARG A 53 -6.83 4.82 -6.51
N LYS A 54 -7.47 5.91 -6.05
CA LYS A 54 -8.17 6.87 -6.92
C LYS A 54 -7.20 7.58 -7.88
N ALA A 55 -6.03 7.99 -7.39
CA ALA A 55 -5.01 8.63 -8.23
C ALA A 55 -4.49 7.68 -9.31
N ALA A 56 -4.17 6.43 -8.96
CA ALA A 56 -3.72 5.42 -9.91
C ALA A 56 -4.80 5.11 -10.95
N ALA A 57 -6.07 4.94 -10.54
CA ALA A 57 -7.18 4.75 -11.47
C ALA A 57 -7.35 5.92 -12.45
N LYS A 58 -7.23 7.16 -11.96
CA LYS A 58 -7.28 8.36 -12.81
C LYS A 58 -6.14 8.38 -13.83
N VAL A 59 -4.91 8.07 -13.41
CA VAL A 59 -3.76 8.01 -14.34
C VAL A 59 -4.01 6.97 -15.43
N VAL A 60 -4.47 5.76 -15.08
CA VAL A 60 -4.78 4.71 -16.05
C VAL A 60 -5.87 5.14 -17.04
N MET A 61 -6.94 5.79 -16.56
CA MET A 61 -7.99 6.31 -17.44
C MET A 61 -7.47 7.39 -18.38
N GLN A 62 -6.63 8.31 -17.88
CA GLN A 62 -6.05 9.38 -18.70
C GLN A 62 -5.06 8.84 -19.73
N THR A 63 -4.25 7.83 -19.41
CA THR A 63 -3.30 7.23 -20.36
C THR A 63 -4.00 6.35 -21.40
N ALA A 64 -5.11 5.69 -21.03
CA ALA A 64 -5.92 4.94 -21.99
C ALA A 64 -6.58 5.84 -23.06
N ILE A 65 -6.82 7.12 -22.76
CA ILE A 65 -7.44 8.08 -23.69
C ILE A 65 -6.44 8.61 -24.73
N VAL A 66 -5.12 8.54 -24.49
CA VAL A 66 -4.09 9.11 -25.40
C VAL A 66 -3.63 8.11 -26.47
N ASN A 67 -4.10 6.86 -26.43
CA ASN A 67 -3.70 5.79 -27.35
C ASN A 67 -4.66 5.65 -28.56
N VAL A 68 -4.98 6.78 -29.22
CA VAL A 68 -5.74 6.86 -30.50
C VAL A 68 -4.83 7.33 -31.62
#